data_AF-A0A365XP13-F1
#
_entry.id   AF-A0A365XP13-F1
#
_cell.length_a   1.000
_cell.length_b   1.000
_cell.length_c   1.000
_cell.angle_alpha   90.00
_cell.angle_beta   90.00
_cell.angle_gamma   90.00
#
_symmetry.space_group_name_H-M   'P 1'
#
loop_
_entity.id
_entity.type
_entity.pdbx_description
1 polymer ?
#
loop_
_entity_poly.entity_id
_entity_poly.type
_entity_poly.pdbx_seq_one_letter_code
_entity_poly.pdbx_strand_id
1 'polypeptide(L)'
;MKTITHYTPRIREGTAYHQDSLWQKIAAFRFDDPAAALPFSRKLARENKWDPAFTHRAINEYRRFIYLCCISPTGASPSYITDQVWHLHLLYTQNYWEEFCDKTLGIQIHHHPSKGGPPEKARHDTWQDQTQALYQAVFGESPPADIWQDSPPSSPRFPRIVSRIFSLRWLFPILLLTSLLLTGCTAGETTFGFLLLAILIYRTARNSKKDSSDASSGCTSGSSCSSGSSCGSSCGSSCGGCGGCGGGGGD
;
A
#
# COMPACT_ATOMS: atom_id res chain seq x y z
N MET A 1 15.87 -19.44 -29.81
CA MET A 1 14.64 -20.19 -29.47
C MET A 1 14.21 -19.75 -28.08
N LYS A 2 13.05 -19.08 -27.95
CA LYS A 2 12.46 -18.75 -26.65
C LYS A 2 11.82 -20.02 -26.10
N THR A 3 12.32 -20.51 -24.98
CA THR A 3 11.72 -21.65 -24.26
C THR A 3 10.36 -21.20 -23.76
N ILE A 4 9.28 -21.64 -24.42
CA ILE A 4 7.92 -21.48 -23.92
C ILE A 4 7.80 -22.44 -22.74
N THR A 5 8.03 -21.93 -21.53
CA THR A 5 7.69 -22.67 -20.31
C THR A 5 6.18 -22.76 -20.29
N HIS A 6 5.63 -23.96 -20.49
CA HIS A 6 4.19 -24.20 -20.38
C HIS A 6 3.77 -23.84 -18.95
N TYR A 7 3.15 -22.66 -18.82
CA TYR A 7 2.65 -22.10 -17.59
C TYR A 7 1.25 -22.69 -17.36
N THR A 8 1.16 -24.01 -17.15
CA THR A 8 -0.13 -24.65 -16.94
C THR A 8 -0.59 -24.34 -15.52
N PRO A 9 -1.64 -23.52 -15.31
CA PRO A 9 -2.14 -23.23 -13.98
C PRO A 9 -2.63 -24.52 -13.33
N ARG A 10 -2.59 -24.63 -12.00
CA ARG A 10 -3.25 -25.75 -11.28
C ARG A 10 -4.78 -25.65 -11.27
N ILE A 11 -5.38 -25.15 -12.34
CA ILE A 11 -6.82 -25.27 -12.58
C ILE A 11 -7.01 -26.55 -13.37
N ARG A 12 -7.99 -27.39 -12.99
CA ARG A 12 -8.35 -28.56 -13.80
C ARG A 12 -8.61 -28.10 -15.23
N GLU A 13 -7.89 -28.70 -16.18
CA GLU A 13 -7.95 -28.32 -17.60
C GLU A 13 -9.41 -28.24 -18.09
N GLY A 14 -9.78 -27.10 -18.68
CA GLY A 14 -11.16 -26.84 -19.15
C GLY A 14 -12.15 -26.29 -18.12
N THR A 15 -11.76 -26.09 -16.85
CA THR A 15 -12.66 -25.50 -15.84
C THR A 15 -12.56 -23.98 -15.86
N ALA A 16 -13.68 -23.28 -16.07
CA ALA A 16 -13.73 -21.82 -15.92
C ALA A 16 -13.47 -21.43 -14.46
N TYR A 17 -12.70 -20.37 -14.20
CA TYR A 17 -12.32 -19.99 -12.83
C TYR A 17 -13.54 -19.78 -11.90
N HIS A 18 -14.67 -19.30 -12.40
CA HIS A 18 -15.91 -19.15 -11.64
C HIS A 18 -16.50 -20.46 -11.09
N GLN A 19 -16.16 -21.59 -11.70
CA GLN A 19 -16.59 -22.93 -11.29
C GLN A 19 -15.58 -23.58 -10.34
N ASP A 20 -14.39 -22.98 -10.17
CA ASP A 20 -13.41 -23.46 -9.21
C ASP A 20 -13.90 -23.19 -7.78
N SER A 21 -13.97 -24.26 -6.98
CA SER A 21 -14.33 -24.19 -5.57
C SER A 21 -13.45 -23.23 -4.76
N LEU A 22 -12.16 -23.08 -5.11
CA LEU A 22 -11.27 -22.14 -4.45
C LEU A 22 -11.69 -20.69 -4.74
N TRP A 23 -11.98 -20.37 -6.01
CA TRP A 23 -12.46 -19.04 -6.38
C TRP A 23 -13.78 -18.72 -5.68
N GLN A 24 -14.71 -19.68 -5.63
CA GLN A 24 -16.01 -19.48 -4.96
C GLN A 24 -15.83 -19.15 -3.47
N LYS A 25 -14.93 -19.84 -2.77
CA LYS A 25 -14.59 -19.54 -1.38
C LYS A 25 -13.99 -18.14 -1.22
N ILE A 26 -13.02 -17.77 -2.07
CA ILE A 26 -12.39 -16.44 -2.06
C ILE A 26 -13.42 -15.33 -2.35
N ALA A 27 -14.29 -15.55 -3.34
CA ALA A 27 -15.33 -14.60 -3.72
C ALA A 27 -16.36 -14.39 -2.60
N ALA A 28 -16.69 -15.46 -1.86
CA ALA A 28 -17.62 -15.41 -0.73
C ALA A 28 -17.01 -14.83 0.55
N PHE A 29 -15.68 -14.73 0.65
CA PHE A 29 -15.01 -14.23 1.85
C PHE A 29 -15.38 -12.78 2.15
N ARG A 30 -15.77 -12.53 3.40
CA ARG A 30 -16.18 -11.22 3.91
C ARG A 30 -15.04 -10.57 4.68
N PHE A 31 -14.47 -9.52 4.11
CA PHE A 31 -13.46 -8.69 4.79
C PHE A 31 -14.07 -7.76 5.84
N ASP A 32 -15.29 -7.29 5.60
CA ASP A 32 -15.98 -6.39 6.51
C ASP A 32 -16.77 -7.18 7.57
N ASP A 33 -16.46 -6.93 8.83
CA ASP A 33 -17.30 -7.29 9.96
C ASP A 33 -18.41 -6.23 10.11
N PRO A 34 -19.70 -6.59 9.97
CA PRO A 34 -20.81 -5.66 10.12
C PRO A 34 -20.95 -5.08 11.54
N ALA A 35 -20.38 -5.74 12.56
CA ALA A 35 -20.38 -5.23 13.94
C ALA A 35 -19.24 -4.23 14.21
N ALA A 36 -18.24 -4.13 13.32
CA ALA A 36 -17.11 -3.23 13.51
C ALA A 36 -17.53 -1.77 13.29
N ALA A 37 -17.20 -0.90 14.26
CA ALA A 37 -17.41 0.55 14.14
C ALA A 37 -16.65 1.17 12.94
N LEU A 38 -15.53 0.56 12.55
CA LEU A 38 -14.79 0.88 11.34
C LEU A 38 -14.43 -0.41 10.59
N PRO A 39 -15.26 -0.84 9.63
CA PRO A 39 -14.99 -2.03 8.83
C PRO A 39 -13.71 -1.90 7.98
N PHE A 40 -13.17 -3.04 7.55
CA PHE A 40 -11.94 -3.16 6.76
C PHE A 40 -11.93 -2.21 5.56
N SER A 41 -12.98 -2.22 4.73
CA SER A 41 -13.11 -1.40 3.53
C SER A 41 -13.10 0.10 3.86
N ARG A 42 -13.74 0.51 4.97
CA ARG A 42 -13.76 1.90 5.43
C ARG A 42 -12.40 2.34 5.95
N LYS A 43 -11.67 1.47 6.66
CA LYS A 43 -10.29 1.74 7.08
C LYS A 43 -9.37 1.87 5.87
N LEU A 44 -9.47 0.94 4.92
CA LEU A 44 -8.69 0.93 3.67
C LEU A 44 -8.89 2.21 2.86
N ALA A 45 -10.15 2.61 2.65
CA ALA A 45 -10.51 3.85 1.96
C ALA A 45 -9.90 5.08 2.65
N ARG A 46 -10.01 5.16 3.98
CA ARG A 46 -9.50 6.29 4.76
C ARG A 46 -7.98 6.41 4.70
N GLU A 47 -7.27 5.30 4.84
CA GLU A 47 -5.79 5.28 4.88
C GLU A 47 -5.18 5.60 3.52
N ASN A 48 -5.82 5.19 2.44
CA ASN A 48 -5.33 5.41 1.07
C ASN A 48 -6.00 6.60 0.36
N LYS A 49 -6.95 7.28 1.01
CA LYS A 49 -7.76 8.37 0.43
C LYS A 49 -8.51 7.95 -0.83
N TRP A 50 -9.04 6.74 -0.83
CA TRP A 50 -9.84 6.21 -1.93
C TRP A 50 -11.33 6.46 -1.70
N ASP A 51 -12.07 6.66 -2.79
CA ASP A 51 -13.52 6.63 -2.71
C ASP A 51 -14.03 5.19 -2.50
N PRO A 52 -15.28 5.01 -2.02
CA PRO A 52 -15.82 3.68 -1.76
C PRO A 52 -15.84 2.77 -3.00
N ALA A 53 -16.19 3.29 -4.18
CA ALA A 53 -16.30 2.48 -5.39
C ALA A 53 -14.93 1.97 -5.83
N PHE A 54 -13.90 2.83 -5.82
CA PHE A 54 -12.52 2.42 -6.08
C PHE A 54 -12.05 1.36 -5.07
N THR A 55 -12.34 1.56 -3.79
CA THR A 55 -11.98 0.64 -2.70
C THR A 55 -12.58 -0.75 -2.93
N HIS A 56 -13.85 -0.84 -3.29
CA HIS A 56 -14.49 -2.13 -3.60
C HIS A 56 -13.85 -2.83 -4.80
N ARG A 57 -13.49 -2.09 -5.86
CA ARG A 57 -12.76 -2.67 -7.00
C ARG A 57 -11.36 -3.15 -6.61
N ALA A 58 -10.62 -2.38 -5.81
CA ALA A 58 -9.30 -2.79 -5.31
C ALA A 58 -9.38 -4.08 -4.48
N ILE A 59 -10.40 -4.24 -3.63
CA ILE A 59 -10.62 -5.48 -2.88
C ILE A 59 -10.96 -6.66 -3.81
N ASN A 60 -11.71 -6.43 -4.90
CA ASN A 60 -11.97 -7.47 -5.89
C ASN A 60 -10.72 -7.90 -6.66
N GLU A 61 -9.85 -6.95 -7.01
CA GLU A 61 -8.55 -7.26 -7.62
C GLU A 61 -7.60 -7.98 -6.65
N TYR A 62 -7.68 -7.67 -5.35
CA TYR A 62 -6.99 -8.44 -4.32
C TYR A 62 -7.45 -9.90 -4.25
N ARG A 63 -8.75 -10.18 -4.38
CA ARG A 63 -9.26 -11.56 -4.50
C ARG A 63 -8.67 -12.28 -5.70
N ARG A 64 -8.62 -11.62 -6.86
CA ARG A 64 -8.01 -12.16 -8.09
C ARG A 64 -6.53 -12.45 -7.88
N PHE A 65 -5.78 -11.52 -7.31
CA PHE A 65 -4.38 -11.71 -6.98
C PHE A 65 -4.14 -12.90 -6.04
N ILE A 66 -4.93 -13.05 -4.98
CA ILE A 66 -4.80 -14.21 -4.08
C ILE A 66 -5.09 -15.52 -4.80
N TYR A 67 -6.11 -15.55 -5.67
CA TYR A 67 -6.36 -16.73 -6.49
C TYR A 67 -5.16 -17.08 -7.38
N LEU A 68 -4.53 -16.08 -8.02
CA LEU A 68 -3.30 -16.25 -8.80
C LEU A 68 -2.14 -16.81 -7.95
N CYS A 69 -1.95 -16.31 -6.72
CA CYS A 69 -0.96 -16.85 -5.77
C CYS A 69 -1.18 -18.34 -5.49
N CYS A 70 -2.43 -18.78 -5.39
CA CYS A 70 -2.77 -20.17 -5.05
C CYS A 70 -2.53 -21.13 -6.22
N ILE A 71 -2.80 -20.70 -7.46
CA ILE A 71 -2.72 -21.58 -8.64
C ILE A 71 -1.38 -21.49 -9.37
N SER A 72 -0.59 -20.44 -9.11
CA SER A 72 0.73 -20.25 -9.69
C SER A 72 1.77 -21.13 -8.98
N PRO A 73 2.55 -21.95 -9.71
CA PRO A 73 3.60 -22.77 -9.11
C PRO A 73 4.77 -21.94 -8.56
N THR A 74 4.97 -20.73 -9.07
CA THR A 74 6.07 -19.83 -8.69
C THR A 74 5.61 -18.63 -7.86
N GLY A 75 4.33 -18.60 -7.47
CA GLY A 75 3.72 -17.43 -6.84
C GLY A 75 3.37 -16.31 -7.84
N ALA A 76 3.03 -15.15 -7.30
CA ALA A 76 2.60 -13.97 -8.06
C ALA A 76 3.06 -12.68 -7.37
N SER A 77 3.04 -11.58 -8.13
CA SER A 77 3.41 -10.23 -7.69
C SER A 77 2.19 -9.31 -7.77
N PRO A 78 1.77 -8.67 -6.67
CA PRO A 78 0.65 -7.73 -6.70
C PRO A 78 1.07 -6.44 -7.40
N SER A 79 0.09 -5.67 -7.88
CA SER A 79 0.30 -4.26 -8.18
C SER A 79 0.41 -3.42 -6.90
N TYR A 80 0.81 -2.15 -7.02
CA TYR A 80 0.88 -1.25 -5.87
C TYR A 80 -0.46 -1.18 -5.11
N ILE A 81 -1.57 -0.97 -5.82
CA ILE A 81 -2.90 -0.84 -5.20
C ILE A 81 -3.32 -2.14 -4.51
N THR A 82 -3.08 -3.30 -5.15
CA THR A 82 -3.42 -4.60 -4.57
C THR A 82 -2.55 -4.92 -3.35
N ASP A 83 -1.28 -4.53 -3.35
CA ASP A 83 -0.37 -4.70 -2.20
C ASP A 83 -0.84 -3.87 -0.99
N GLN A 84 -1.37 -2.66 -1.21
CA GLN A 84 -1.97 -1.86 -0.13
C GLN A 84 -3.16 -2.57 0.54
N VAL A 85 -4.00 -3.26 -0.23
CA VAL A 85 -5.09 -4.09 0.33
C VAL A 85 -4.53 -5.24 1.15
N TRP A 86 -3.52 -5.92 0.61
CA TRP A 86 -2.89 -7.08 1.26
C TRP A 86 -2.18 -6.70 2.56
N HIS A 87 -1.40 -5.61 2.56
CA HIS A 87 -0.74 -5.08 3.75
C HIS A 87 -1.73 -4.80 4.86
N LEU A 88 -2.86 -4.15 4.55
CA LEU A 88 -3.87 -3.91 5.56
C LEU A 88 -4.44 -5.24 6.07
N HIS A 89 -4.71 -6.21 5.19
CA HIS A 89 -5.26 -7.51 5.60
C HIS A 89 -4.31 -8.29 6.51
N LEU A 90 -2.99 -8.24 6.27
CA LEU A 90 -1.98 -8.84 7.15
C LEU A 90 -2.05 -8.33 8.60
N LEU A 91 -2.52 -7.09 8.82
CA LEU A 91 -2.71 -6.53 10.16
C LEU A 91 -3.92 -7.12 10.91
N TYR A 92 -4.90 -7.69 10.19
CA TYR A 92 -6.03 -8.40 10.78
C TYR A 92 -5.64 -9.85 11.01
N THR A 93 -4.63 -10.07 11.85
CA THR A 93 -3.87 -11.33 11.94
C THR A 93 -4.74 -12.58 12.08
N GLN A 94 -5.77 -12.56 12.93
CA GLN A 94 -6.70 -13.69 13.07
C GLN A 94 -7.55 -13.90 11.80
N ASN A 95 -8.11 -12.82 11.25
CA ASN A 95 -8.90 -12.91 10.01
C ASN A 95 -8.04 -13.38 8.82
N TYR A 96 -6.78 -12.93 8.74
CA TYR A 96 -5.85 -13.33 7.70
C TYR A 96 -5.39 -14.78 7.85
N TRP A 97 -4.83 -15.15 9.00
CA TRP A 97 -4.20 -16.46 9.16
C TRP A 97 -5.21 -17.59 9.37
N GLU A 98 -6.20 -17.39 10.23
CA GLU A 98 -7.16 -18.44 10.60
C GLU A 98 -8.35 -18.48 9.63
N GLU A 99 -9.02 -17.35 9.40
CA GLU A 99 -10.23 -17.35 8.56
C GLU A 99 -9.91 -17.41 7.07
N PHE A 100 -8.95 -16.61 6.60
CA PHE A 100 -8.62 -16.54 5.18
C PHE A 100 -7.66 -17.65 4.77
N CYS A 101 -6.42 -17.68 5.26
CA CYS A 101 -5.43 -18.66 4.81
C CYS A 101 -5.82 -20.11 5.15
N ASP A 102 -6.13 -20.41 6.42
CA ASP A 102 -6.44 -21.79 6.83
C ASP A 102 -7.83 -22.23 6.34
N LYS A 103 -8.90 -21.59 6.81
CA LYS A 103 -10.28 -22.03 6.52
C LYS A 103 -10.73 -21.79 5.07
N THR A 104 -10.32 -20.69 4.45
CA THR A 104 -10.78 -20.31 3.09
C THR A 104 -9.87 -20.87 2.01
N LEU A 105 -8.56 -20.60 2.08
CA LEU A 105 -7.59 -21.00 1.04
C LEU A 105 -7.09 -22.44 1.22
N GLY A 106 -6.98 -22.92 2.46
CA GLY A 106 -6.33 -24.19 2.77
C GLY A 106 -4.81 -24.18 2.54
N ILE A 107 -4.22 -23.00 2.32
CA ILE A 107 -2.78 -22.81 2.14
C ILE A 107 -2.32 -21.49 2.79
N GLN A 108 -1.10 -21.48 3.28
CA GLN A 108 -0.47 -20.28 3.83
C GLN A 108 0.18 -19.47 2.72
N ILE A 109 -0.27 -18.21 2.59
CA ILE A 109 0.31 -17.24 1.67
C ILE A 109 1.17 -16.27 2.47
N HIS A 110 2.49 -16.31 2.29
CA HIS A 110 3.40 -15.42 2.99
C HIS A 110 3.75 -14.19 2.14
N HIS A 111 3.79 -13.03 2.81
CA HIS A 111 4.32 -11.80 2.25
C HIS A 111 5.83 -11.73 2.43
N HIS A 112 6.55 -11.44 1.36
CA HIS A 112 8.00 -11.27 1.40
C HIS A 112 8.39 -9.84 1.02
N PRO A 113 8.98 -9.06 1.94
CA PRO A 113 9.46 -7.73 1.62
C PRO A 113 10.65 -7.79 0.66
N SER A 114 10.66 -6.90 -0.32
CA SER A 114 11.80 -6.74 -1.22
C SER A 114 13.04 -6.25 -0.48
N LYS A 115 14.20 -6.81 -0.85
CA LYS A 115 15.52 -6.35 -0.39
C LYS A 115 15.96 -5.03 -1.05
N GLY A 116 15.21 -4.58 -2.07
CA GLY A 116 15.52 -3.39 -2.85
C GLY A 116 16.72 -3.53 -3.78
N GLY A 117 16.96 -2.46 -4.55
CA GLY A 117 18.08 -2.34 -5.48
C GLY A 117 17.79 -2.84 -6.91
N PRO A 118 18.66 -2.53 -7.89
CA PRO A 118 18.41 -2.83 -9.30
C PRO A 118 18.16 -4.30 -9.63
N PRO A 119 18.91 -5.28 -9.07
CA PRO A 119 18.65 -6.70 -9.36
C PRO A 119 17.29 -7.16 -8.86
N GLU A 120 16.86 -6.67 -7.70
CA GLU A 120 15.56 -7.02 -7.12
C GLU A 120 14.42 -6.37 -7.91
N LYS A 121 14.62 -5.14 -8.38
CA LYS A 121 13.69 -4.49 -9.30
C LYS A 121 13.50 -5.32 -10.58
N ALA A 122 14.59 -5.76 -11.21
CA ALA A 122 14.50 -6.56 -12.44
C ALA A 122 13.75 -7.90 -12.23
N ARG A 123 13.95 -8.55 -11.06
CA ARG A 123 13.17 -9.75 -10.70
C ARG A 123 11.69 -9.42 -10.51
N HIS A 124 11.40 -8.34 -9.80
CA HIS A 124 10.03 -7.90 -9.59
C HIS A 124 9.32 -7.59 -10.91
N ASP A 125 9.96 -6.85 -11.81
CA ASP A 125 9.42 -6.54 -13.14
C ASP A 125 9.08 -7.85 -13.89
N THR A 126 9.98 -8.84 -13.83
CA THR A 126 9.75 -10.16 -14.43
C THR A 126 8.56 -10.91 -13.81
N TRP A 127 8.46 -10.93 -12.47
CA TRP A 127 7.35 -11.57 -11.77
C TRP A 127 6.02 -10.88 -12.02
N GLN A 128 6.06 -9.57 -12.17
CA GLN A 128 4.89 -8.79 -12.50
C GLN A 128 4.39 -9.11 -13.91
N ASP A 129 5.29 -9.17 -14.91
CA ASP A 129 4.95 -9.59 -16.27
C ASP A 129 4.33 -11.00 -16.28
N GLN A 130 4.91 -11.94 -15.53
CA GLN A 130 4.38 -13.29 -15.38
C GLN A 130 2.99 -13.29 -14.72
N THR A 131 2.78 -12.44 -13.72
CA THR A 131 1.49 -12.33 -13.03
C THR A 131 0.42 -11.77 -13.95
N GLN A 132 0.73 -10.75 -14.75
CA GLN A 132 -0.22 -10.18 -15.71
C GLN A 132 -0.54 -11.18 -16.84
N ALA A 133 0.44 -11.94 -17.31
CA ALA A 133 0.21 -13.01 -18.29
C ALA A 133 -0.71 -14.10 -17.73
N LEU A 134 -0.47 -14.54 -16.47
CA LEU A 134 -1.33 -15.51 -15.80
C LEU A 134 -2.73 -14.94 -15.57
N TYR A 135 -2.84 -13.67 -15.17
CA TYR A 135 -4.12 -12.98 -15.01
C TYR A 135 -4.94 -13.08 -16.30
N GLN A 136 -4.36 -12.72 -17.45
CA GLN A 136 -5.05 -12.76 -18.73
C GLN A 136 -5.44 -14.19 -19.12
N ALA A 137 -4.56 -15.17 -18.89
CA ALA A 137 -4.86 -16.57 -19.17
C ALA A 137 -6.01 -17.13 -18.32
N VAL A 138 -6.13 -16.69 -17.06
CA VAL A 138 -7.10 -17.21 -16.09
C VAL A 138 -8.46 -16.51 -16.19
N PHE A 139 -8.46 -15.18 -16.35
CA PHE A 139 -9.69 -14.39 -16.32
C PHE A 139 -10.20 -14.01 -17.71
N GLY A 140 -9.41 -14.21 -18.77
CA GLY A 140 -9.80 -13.90 -20.15
C GLY A 140 -9.85 -12.40 -20.48
N GLU A 141 -9.38 -11.55 -19.57
CA GLU A 141 -9.36 -10.09 -19.71
C GLU A 141 -8.03 -9.52 -19.21
N SER A 142 -7.68 -8.33 -19.67
CA SER A 142 -6.52 -7.60 -19.13
C SER A 142 -6.85 -7.03 -17.75
N PRO A 143 -5.88 -6.97 -16.83
CA PRO A 143 -6.09 -6.37 -15.53
C PRO A 143 -6.44 -4.87 -15.66
N PRO A 144 -7.34 -4.32 -14.82
CA PRO A 144 -7.71 -2.90 -14.87
C PRO A 144 -6.50 -1.98 -14.66
N ALA A 145 -6.19 -1.15 -15.65
CA ALA A 145 -4.99 -0.33 -15.67
C ALA A 145 -4.92 0.72 -14.54
N ASP A 146 -6.06 1.13 -13.97
CA ASP A 146 -6.11 2.05 -12.85
C ASP A 146 -5.72 1.39 -11.51
N ILE A 147 -5.88 0.07 -11.38
CA ILE A 147 -5.53 -0.71 -10.19
C ILE A 147 -4.19 -1.44 -10.36
N TRP A 148 -3.88 -1.90 -11.56
CA TRP A 148 -2.67 -2.68 -11.85
C TRP A 148 -1.49 -1.82 -12.31
N GLN A 149 -1.15 -0.80 -11.53
CA GLN A 149 0.01 0.07 -11.72
C GLN A 149 1.13 -0.27 -10.73
N ASP A 150 2.38 -0.08 -11.14
CA ASP A 150 3.59 -0.41 -10.36
C ASP A 150 3.93 0.66 -9.32
N SER A 151 3.14 1.74 -9.27
CA SER A 151 3.43 2.93 -8.49
C SER A 151 2.14 3.62 -8.08
N PRO A 152 2.19 4.42 -6.99
CA PRO A 152 1.03 5.20 -6.58
C PRO A 152 0.57 6.11 -7.73
N PRO A 153 -0.75 6.30 -7.91
CA PRO A 153 -1.25 7.23 -8.90
C PRO A 153 -0.62 8.60 -8.67
N SER A 154 -0.09 9.19 -9.73
CA SER A 154 0.61 10.47 -9.65
C SER A 154 -0.31 11.51 -9.02
N SER A 155 0.06 12.02 -7.84
CA SER A 155 -0.67 13.13 -7.23
C SER A 155 -0.71 14.31 -8.20
N PRO A 156 -1.81 15.06 -8.32
CA PRO A 156 -1.80 16.30 -9.10
C PRO A 156 -0.67 17.18 -8.57
N ARG A 157 0.32 17.44 -9.42
CA ARG A 157 1.42 18.34 -9.10
C ARG A 157 0.83 19.73 -8.96
N PHE A 158 0.48 20.14 -7.74
CA PHE A 158 0.21 21.55 -7.48
C PHE A 158 1.47 22.33 -7.93
N PRO A 159 1.32 23.34 -8.81
CA PRO A 159 2.48 24.08 -9.27
C PRO A 159 3.18 24.67 -8.04
N ARG A 160 4.48 24.35 -7.87
CA ARG A 160 5.33 24.85 -6.77
C ARG A 160 5.32 26.38 -6.61
N ILE A 161 4.79 27.08 -7.61
CA ILE A 161 4.52 28.52 -7.64
C ILE A 161 3.56 28.93 -6.51
N VAL A 162 2.48 28.20 -6.25
CA VAL A 162 1.49 28.59 -5.21
C VAL A 162 2.08 28.46 -3.79
N SER A 163 2.87 27.40 -3.54
CA SER A 163 3.56 27.20 -2.26
C SER A 163 4.68 28.22 -2.00
N ARG A 164 5.28 28.79 -3.05
CA ARG A 164 6.25 29.89 -2.91
C ARG A 164 5.57 31.23 -2.65
N ILE A 165 4.42 31.49 -3.27
CA ILE A 165 3.64 32.73 -3.09
C ILE A 165 2.98 32.77 -1.70
N PHE A 166 2.47 31.64 -1.21
CA PHE A 166 1.89 31.51 0.15
C PHE A 166 2.92 31.20 1.25
N SER A 167 4.22 31.22 0.94
CA SER A 167 5.24 31.10 1.98
C SER A 167 5.11 32.33 2.90
N LEU A 168 4.82 32.11 4.19
CA LEU A 168 4.74 33.14 5.25
C LEU A 168 5.96 34.09 5.29
N ARG A 169 7.05 33.73 4.60
CA ARG A 169 8.23 34.56 4.37
C ARG A 169 7.94 35.89 3.66
N TRP A 170 6.92 35.97 2.82
CA TRP A 170 6.52 37.22 2.14
C TRP A 170 5.57 38.09 2.96
N LEU A 171 4.88 37.51 3.96
CA LEU A 171 4.04 38.27 4.89
C LEU A 171 4.86 39.02 5.93
N PHE A 172 6.05 38.52 6.29
CA PHE A 172 6.94 39.15 7.27
C PHE A 172 7.37 40.59 6.92
N PRO A 173 7.87 40.92 5.71
CA PRO A 173 8.22 42.30 5.38
C PRO A 173 7.00 43.23 5.34
N ILE A 174 5.82 42.72 4.93
CA ILE A 174 4.57 43.50 4.91
C ILE A 174 4.12 43.81 6.34
N LEU A 175 4.20 42.83 7.25
CA LEU A 175 3.82 42.99 8.67
C LEU A 175 4.81 43.89 9.43
N LEU A 176 6.10 43.84 9.07
CA LEU A 176 7.13 44.74 9.61
C LEU A 176 6.95 46.19 9.11
N LEU A 177 6.66 46.38 7.81
CA LEU A 177 6.46 47.70 7.21
C LEU A 177 5.19 48.38 7.74
N THR A 178 4.10 47.62 7.88
CA THR A 178 2.86 48.12 8.51
C THR A 178 3.09 48.50 9.96
N SER A 179 3.81 47.68 10.73
CA SER A 179 4.24 48.05 12.10
C SER A 179 5.02 49.37 12.11
N LEU A 180 5.97 49.57 11.19
CA LEU A 180 6.79 50.79 11.10
C LEU A 180 5.95 52.04 10.77
N LEU A 181 4.99 51.92 9.85
CA LEU A 181 4.09 53.00 9.44
C LEU A 181 3.07 53.36 10.54
N LEU A 182 2.60 52.39 11.32
CA LEU A 182 1.68 52.59 12.45
C LEU A 182 2.37 53.18 13.70
N THR A 183 3.70 53.01 13.86
CA THR A 183 4.50 53.66 14.93
C THR A 183 4.52 55.18 14.85
N GLY A 184 4.20 55.77 13.68
CA GLY A 184 4.20 57.22 13.49
C GLY A 184 2.94 57.93 14.02
N CYS A 185 1.85 57.21 14.31
CA CYS A 185 0.54 57.82 14.56
C CYS A 185 -0.15 57.42 15.87
N THR A 186 0.38 56.49 16.68
CA THR A 186 -0.28 56.08 17.94
C THR A 186 0.70 55.83 19.07
N ALA A 187 0.30 56.21 20.29
CA ALA A 187 1.09 56.09 21.51
C ALA A 187 1.29 54.61 21.87
N GLY A 188 2.52 54.13 21.66
CA GLY A 188 3.25 53.17 22.52
C GLY A 188 2.77 51.72 22.62
N GLU A 189 1.47 51.42 22.68
CA GLU A 189 1.00 50.09 23.11
C GLU A 189 0.64 49.13 21.98
N THR A 190 0.20 49.64 20.82
CA THR A 190 -0.17 48.81 19.65
C THR A 190 1.04 48.23 18.92
N THR A 191 2.19 48.90 19.00
CA THR A 191 3.43 48.56 18.28
C THR A 191 4.10 47.31 18.85
N PHE A 192 4.03 47.12 20.18
CA PHE A 192 4.51 45.90 20.83
C PHE A 192 3.71 44.66 20.42
N GLY A 193 2.40 44.80 20.20
CA GLY A 193 1.54 43.69 19.77
C GLY A 193 1.92 43.12 18.40
N PHE A 194 2.19 43.99 17.42
CA PHE A 194 2.61 43.57 16.08
C PHE A 194 4.02 42.99 16.07
N LEU A 195 4.93 43.53 16.88
CA LEU A 195 6.29 43.00 17.02
C LEU A 195 6.28 41.59 17.63
N LEU A 196 5.47 41.38 18.68
CA LEU A 196 5.29 40.05 19.29
C LEU A 196 4.65 39.06 18.32
N LEU A 197 3.63 39.48 17.56
CA LEU A 197 2.98 38.64 16.54
C LEU A 197 3.95 38.26 15.41
N ALA A 198 4.77 39.20 14.93
CA ALA A 198 5.80 38.94 13.94
C ALA A 198 6.87 37.96 14.44
N ILE A 199 7.32 38.11 15.70
CA ILE A 199 8.25 37.19 16.35
C ILE A 199 7.62 35.80 16.49
N LEU A 200 6.33 35.71 16.87
CA LEU A 200 5.62 34.44 17.01
C LEU A 200 5.54 33.71 15.66
N ILE A 201 5.16 34.42 14.59
CA ILE A 201 5.11 33.89 13.22
C ILE A 201 6.51 33.45 12.76
N TYR A 202 7.55 34.23 13.06
CA TYR A 202 8.93 33.86 12.73
C TYR A 202 9.38 32.60 13.48
N ARG A 203 9.01 32.46 14.76
CA ARG A 203 9.35 31.28 15.57
C ARG A 203 8.59 30.04 15.10
N THR A 204 7.30 30.13 14.76
CA THR A 204 6.54 28.99 14.22
C THR A 204 7.05 28.58 12.83
N ALA A 205 7.42 29.55 11.98
CA ALA A 205 8.05 29.29 10.67
C ALA A 205 9.47 28.69 10.78
N ARG A 206 10.18 28.94 11.89
CA ARG A 206 11.49 28.32 12.17
C ARG A 206 11.35 26.95 12.84
N ASN A 207 10.36 26.76 13.72
CA ASN A 207 10.08 25.47 14.34
C ASN A 207 9.53 24.46 13.34
N SER A 208 8.72 24.88 12.36
CA SER A 208 8.37 24.03 11.20
C SER A 208 9.58 23.60 10.37
N LYS A 209 10.75 24.23 10.55
CA LYS A 209 12.04 23.81 10.00
C LYS A 209 12.91 23.01 10.97
N LYS A 210 12.52 22.93 12.24
CA LYS A 210 13.22 22.23 13.33
C LYS A 210 12.49 20.95 13.77
N ASP A 211 11.20 20.82 13.52
CA ASP A 211 10.41 19.59 13.70
C ASP A 211 10.77 18.51 12.66
N SER A 212 11.72 18.79 11.76
CA SER A 212 12.40 17.77 10.95
C SER A 212 13.66 17.18 11.61
N SER A 213 13.96 17.53 12.86
CA SER A 213 15.07 16.95 13.63
C SER A 213 14.70 16.86 15.12
N ASP A 214 14.33 15.64 15.52
CA ASP A 214 14.36 15.07 16.87
C ASP A 214 13.14 15.26 17.82
N ALA A 215 12.26 14.23 17.80
CA ALA A 215 11.55 13.62 18.94
C ALA A 215 11.05 12.22 18.49
N SER A 216 11.82 11.13 18.65
CA SER A 216 12.02 10.25 19.82
C SER A 216 10.99 9.11 20.00
N SER A 217 11.52 7.88 19.86
CA SER A 217 11.14 6.60 20.51
C SER A 217 9.78 5.92 20.21
N GLY A 218 9.85 4.78 19.51
CA GLY A 218 9.31 3.52 20.06
C GLY A 218 8.26 2.72 19.28
N CYS A 219 8.53 2.26 18.05
CA CYS A 219 8.43 0.84 17.65
C CYS A 219 8.82 0.64 16.17
N THR A 220 9.54 -0.45 15.94
CA THR A 220 10.38 -0.74 14.78
C THR A 220 9.61 -1.43 13.65
N SER A 221 9.61 -0.80 12.47
CA SER A 221 9.87 -1.39 11.14
C SER A 221 9.32 -0.44 10.07
N GLY A 222 10.12 0.56 9.68
CA GLY A 222 9.75 1.49 8.61
C GLY A 222 10.99 2.07 7.97
N SER A 223 11.34 1.57 6.79
CA SER A 223 12.32 2.20 5.92
C SER A 223 11.56 3.08 4.93
N SER A 224 11.55 4.39 5.16
CA SER A 224 11.15 5.39 4.15
C SER A 224 12.38 6.13 3.65
N CYS A 225 12.93 5.68 2.53
CA CYS A 225 13.85 6.46 1.71
C CYS A 225 13.05 7.19 0.63
N SER A 226 13.23 8.51 0.55
CA SER A 226 12.71 9.34 -0.54
C SER A 226 13.60 9.16 -1.77
N SER A 227 13.34 8.08 -2.50
CA SER A 227 13.83 7.79 -3.83
C SER A 227 12.72 6.99 -4.50
N GLY A 228 12.27 7.36 -5.70
CA GLY A 228 11.26 6.60 -6.43
C GLY A 228 11.76 5.16 -6.65
N SER A 229 11.33 4.25 -5.78
CA SER A 229 11.68 2.84 -5.78
C SER A 229 10.38 2.10 -5.55
N SER A 230 9.81 1.57 -6.63
CA SER A 230 8.66 0.67 -6.58
C SER A 230 9.00 -0.47 -5.61
N CYS A 231 8.35 -0.47 -4.44
CA CYS A 231 8.44 -1.57 -3.50
C CYS A 231 7.60 -2.72 -4.07
N GLY A 232 8.28 -3.63 -4.76
CA GLY A 232 7.69 -4.84 -5.27
C GLY A 232 7.51 -5.86 -4.14
N SER A 233 6.33 -6.44 -3.99
CA SER A 233 6.06 -7.52 -3.03
C SER A 233 5.85 -8.82 -3.81
N SER A 234 6.08 -9.98 -3.20
CA SER A 234 5.74 -11.26 -3.85
C SER A 234 5.16 -12.27 -2.86
N CYS A 235 4.30 -13.16 -3.36
CA CYS A 235 3.72 -14.24 -2.58
C CYS A 235 4.45 -15.56 -2.86
N GLY A 236 4.72 -16.32 -1.80
CA GLY A 236 5.22 -17.69 -1.87
C GLY A 236 4.32 -18.63 -1.08
N SER A 237 3.99 -19.78 -1.65
CA SER A 237 3.19 -20.83 -1.01
C SER A 237 4.12 -21.88 -0.38
N SER A 238 4.09 -22.02 0.94
CA SER A 238 4.83 -23.07 1.65
C SER A 238 4.03 -24.37 1.56
N CYS A 239 4.47 -25.33 0.75
CA CYS A 239 3.92 -26.68 0.78
C CYS A 239 4.43 -27.42 2.03
N GLY A 240 3.68 -27.34 3.13
CA GLY A 240 3.91 -28.14 4.33
C GLY A 240 3.60 -29.62 4.07
N GLY A 241 4.63 -30.41 3.77
CA GLY A 241 4.51 -31.87 3.69
C GLY A 241 4.42 -32.48 5.09
N CYS A 242 3.23 -32.93 5.48
CA CYS A 242 3.04 -33.85 6.59
C CYS A 242 3.33 -35.29 6.13
N GLY A 243 4.63 -35.65 6.09
CA GLY A 243 5.07 -37.03 5.91
C GLY A 243 5.02 -37.78 7.23
N GLY A 244 4.13 -38.77 7.32
CA GLY A 244 3.77 -39.48 8.55
C GLY A 244 4.90 -40.28 9.21
N CYS A 245 4.83 -40.35 10.53
CA CYS A 245 5.50 -41.35 11.34
C CYS A 245 4.83 -42.72 11.08
N GLY A 246 5.61 -43.71 10.65
CA GLY A 246 5.14 -45.07 10.47
C GLY A 246 6.25 -46.08 10.74
N GLY A 247 6.10 -46.82 11.85
CA GLY A 247 6.60 -48.20 11.98
C GLY A 247 7.92 -48.39 12.72
N GLY A 248 7.84 -48.50 14.04
CA GLY A 248 8.76 -49.33 14.81
C GLY A 248 8.23 -50.76 14.97
N GLY A 249 9.12 -51.69 15.30
CA GLY A 249 8.89 -53.12 15.51
C GLY A 249 9.56 -53.93 14.41
N GLY A 250 10.46 -54.88 14.65
CA GLY A 250 10.95 -55.57 15.84
C GLY A 250 11.74 -56.76 15.28
N ASP A 251 12.86 -57.05 15.92
CA ASP A 251 13.60 -58.33 15.97
C ASP A 251 13.91 -59.07 14.66
#